data_AF-A0A955LST2-F1
#
_entry.id   AF-A0A955LST2-F1
#
_cell.length_a   1.000
_cell.length_b   1.000
_cell.length_c   1.000
_cell.angle_alpha   90.00
_cell.angle_beta   90.00
_cell.angle_gamma   90.00
#
_symmetry.space_group_name_H-M   'P 1'
#
loop_
_entity.id
_entity.type
_entity.pdbx_description
1 polymer ?
#
loop_
_entity_poly.entity_id
_entity_poly.type
_entity_poly.pdbx_seq_one_letter_code
_entity_poly.pdbx_strand_id
1 'polypeptide(L)'
;MKKEISFGYTPDPDDAFHLFGLETGRIHFNPSYRITFEHEHIQALNQRVLSGDIDVSAVSSVLYPQVADRYIVLPCGTSVGRGYGPVLGALTGGLKDDLQGRRVGVPGKDTTGYFLLKYFYRNYEAVEMEYNEIIGAILDHTVDAGVLIHEELLNYQFRGIEKVCCLGERWWNETKLPLPVGLTVIKKDLGPELIREISEAL
;
A
#
# COMPACT_ATOMS: atom_id res chain seq x y z
N MET A 1 13.82 29.73 -11.10
CA MET A 1 13.13 28.46 -11.44
C MET A 1 12.17 28.15 -10.31
N LYS A 2 10.95 27.65 -10.59
CA LYS A 2 10.02 27.22 -9.53
C LYS A 2 10.63 26.03 -8.78
N LYS A 3 10.45 25.97 -7.46
CA LYS A 3 10.81 24.76 -6.70
C LYS A 3 9.85 23.64 -7.09
N GLU A 4 10.39 22.49 -7.43
CA GLU A 4 9.63 21.31 -7.81
C GLU A 4 9.27 20.50 -6.56
N ILE A 5 8.07 19.91 -6.55
CA ILE A 5 7.56 19.04 -5.49
C ILE A 5 7.03 17.78 -6.16
N SER A 6 7.67 16.65 -5.86
CA SER A 6 7.33 15.34 -6.41
C SER A 6 6.23 14.67 -5.58
N PHE A 7 5.20 14.17 -6.24
CA PHE A 7 4.10 13.38 -5.67
C PHE A 7 4.13 11.97 -6.28
N GLY A 8 4.23 10.95 -5.45
CA GLY A 8 4.18 9.55 -5.88
C GLY A 8 3.00 8.80 -5.29
N TYR A 9 2.20 8.18 -6.14
CA TYR A 9 1.04 7.40 -5.71
C TYR A 9 0.80 6.21 -6.61
N THR A 10 0.00 5.24 -6.17
CA THR A 10 -0.23 4.03 -6.94
C THR A 10 -1.19 4.27 -8.10
N PRO A 11 -1.07 3.57 -9.23
CA PRO A 11 -2.04 3.68 -10.33
C PRO A 11 -3.39 3.01 -10.01
N ASP A 12 -3.84 3.07 -8.75
CA ASP A 12 -5.07 2.48 -8.27
C ASP A 12 -6.22 3.49 -8.27
N PRO A 13 -7.48 3.03 -8.41
CA PRO A 13 -8.63 3.93 -8.42
C PRO A 13 -8.77 4.83 -7.19
N ASP A 14 -8.37 4.38 -6.00
CA ASP A 14 -8.48 5.15 -4.77
C ASP A 14 -7.47 6.29 -4.70
N ASP A 15 -6.20 6.05 -5.02
CA ASP A 15 -5.19 7.11 -5.07
C ASP A 15 -5.44 8.08 -6.23
N ALA A 16 -5.84 7.57 -7.40
CA ALA A 16 -6.22 8.40 -8.53
C ALA A 16 -7.42 9.30 -8.19
N PHE A 17 -8.42 8.77 -7.48
CA PHE A 17 -9.56 9.57 -7.01
C PHE A 17 -9.12 10.64 -6.01
N HIS A 18 -8.22 10.31 -5.08
CA HIS A 18 -7.70 11.24 -4.09
C HIS A 18 -6.96 12.43 -4.73
N LEU A 19 -6.09 12.16 -5.71
CA LEU A 19 -5.19 13.17 -6.29
C LEU A 19 -5.73 13.84 -7.55
N PHE A 20 -6.85 13.37 -8.10
CA PHE A 20 -7.47 13.87 -9.33
C PHE A 20 -7.62 15.40 -9.36
N GLY A 21 -8.10 15.98 -8.25
CA GLY A 21 -8.36 17.42 -8.17
C GLY A 21 -7.09 18.25 -8.39
N LEU A 22 -5.99 17.84 -7.75
CA LEU A 22 -4.70 18.52 -7.81
C LEU A 22 -3.98 18.23 -9.13
N GLU A 23 -3.94 16.97 -9.57
CA GLU A 23 -3.24 16.55 -10.80
C GLU A 23 -3.86 17.19 -12.05
N THR A 24 -5.19 17.30 -12.09
CA THR A 24 -5.88 17.88 -13.26
C THR A 24 -6.02 19.40 -13.21
N GLY A 25 -5.47 20.06 -12.19
CA GLY A 25 -5.55 21.51 -12.02
C GLY A 25 -6.95 22.04 -11.68
N ARG A 26 -7.87 21.17 -11.23
CA ARG A 26 -9.20 21.58 -10.73
C ARG A 26 -9.07 22.28 -9.37
N ILE A 27 -8.07 21.89 -8.58
CA ILE A 27 -7.61 22.58 -7.39
C ILE A 27 -6.40 23.43 -7.78
N HIS A 28 -6.50 24.74 -7.61
CA HIS A 28 -5.40 25.65 -7.89
C HIS A 28 -4.43 25.65 -6.72
N PHE A 29 -3.19 25.23 -6.97
CA PHE A 29 -2.11 25.26 -5.98
C PHE A 29 -1.21 26.49 -6.17
N ASN A 30 -0.45 26.82 -5.12
CA ASN A 30 0.49 27.94 -5.08
C ASN A 30 1.38 28.00 -6.34
N PRO A 31 1.32 29.08 -7.14
CA PRO A 31 2.00 29.16 -8.43
C PRO A 31 3.52 29.29 -8.30
N SER A 32 4.06 29.47 -7.10
CA SER A 32 5.50 29.51 -6.84
C SER A 32 6.16 28.14 -6.99
N TYR A 33 5.37 27.07 -6.91
CA TYR A 33 5.82 25.69 -7.01
C TYR A 33 5.40 25.04 -8.33
N ARG A 34 6.13 24.00 -8.72
CA ARG A 34 5.74 23.08 -9.78
C ARG A 34 5.51 21.72 -9.13
N ILE A 35 4.30 21.18 -9.27
CA ILE A 35 4.00 19.81 -8.83
C ILE A 35 4.24 18.86 -9.99
N THR A 36 4.91 17.75 -9.72
CA THR A 36 5.03 16.61 -10.64
C THR A 36 4.43 15.37 -9.99
N PHE A 37 3.77 14.56 -10.82
CA PHE A 37 3.14 13.32 -10.41
C PHE A 37 3.88 12.15 -11.04
N GLU A 38 4.12 11.12 -10.23
CA GLU A 38 4.79 9.88 -10.59
C GLU A 38 3.90 8.71 -10.13
N HIS A 39 3.61 7.78 -11.04
CA HIS A 39 2.76 6.64 -10.75
C HIS A 39 3.61 5.38 -10.67
N GLU A 40 3.66 4.77 -9.48
CA GLU A 40 4.49 3.59 -9.23
C GLU A 40 3.77 2.59 -8.31
N HIS A 41 4.18 1.33 -8.37
CA HIS A 41 3.67 0.32 -7.43
C HIS A 41 4.08 0.64 -5.99
N ILE A 42 3.25 0.23 -5.03
CA ILE A 42 3.43 0.62 -3.62
C ILE A 42 4.79 0.23 -3.05
N GLN A 43 5.37 -0.91 -3.47
CA GLN A 43 6.68 -1.33 -3.00
C GLN A 43 7.81 -0.44 -3.55
N ALA A 44 7.69 0.06 -4.78
CA ALA A 44 8.65 1.00 -5.35
C ALA A 44 8.56 2.37 -4.66
N LEU A 45 7.34 2.86 -4.40
CA LEU A 45 7.12 4.06 -3.59
C LEU A 45 7.70 3.93 -2.17
N ASN A 46 7.52 2.77 -1.53
CA ASN A 46 8.14 2.48 -0.23
C ASN A 46 9.67 2.64 -0.30
N GLN A 47 10.33 2.12 -1.36
CA GLN A 47 11.79 2.28 -1.52
C GLN A 47 12.20 3.73 -1.73
N ARG A 48 11.44 4.51 -2.52
CA ARG A 48 11.71 5.93 -2.74
C ARG A 48 11.59 6.78 -1.48
N VAL A 49 10.64 6.45 -0.60
CA VAL A 49 10.52 7.12 0.71
C VAL A 49 11.65 6.69 1.66
N LEU A 50 12.10 5.43 1.60
CA LEU A 50 13.28 4.99 2.36
C LEU A 50 14.56 5.70 1.93
N SER A 51 14.78 5.90 0.62
CA SER A 51 15.93 6.65 0.11
C SER A 51 15.81 8.15 0.34
N GLY A 52 14.59 8.69 0.41
CA GLY A 52 14.33 10.12 0.50
C GLY A 52 14.20 10.81 -0.85
N ASP A 53 13.95 10.06 -1.92
CA ASP A 53 13.94 10.55 -3.31
C ASP A 53 12.61 11.16 -3.75
N ILE A 54 11.61 11.21 -2.86
CA ILE A 54 10.27 11.71 -3.19
C ILE A 54 9.69 12.58 -2.07
N ASP A 55 9.03 13.68 -2.43
CA ASP A 55 8.63 14.71 -1.46
C ASP A 55 7.31 14.39 -0.76
N VAL A 56 6.31 13.94 -1.54
CA VAL A 56 5.01 13.48 -1.05
C VAL A 56 4.74 12.11 -1.64
N SER A 57 4.35 11.12 -0.84
CA SER A 57 4.11 9.78 -1.36
C SER A 57 3.09 8.97 -0.58
N ALA A 58 2.32 8.14 -1.30
CA ALA A 58 1.61 7.01 -0.73
C ALA A 58 2.62 5.92 -0.32
N VAL A 59 2.49 5.42 0.91
CA VAL A 59 3.36 4.35 1.46
C VAL A 59 2.56 3.35 2.25
N SER A 60 3.11 2.15 2.40
CA SER A 60 2.60 1.19 3.36
C SER A 60 2.78 1.71 4.79
N SER A 61 1.73 1.61 5.61
CA SER A 61 1.72 2.16 6.97
C SER A 61 2.85 1.64 7.87
N VAL A 62 3.24 0.37 7.66
CA VAL A 62 4.31 -0.30 8.40
C VAL A 62 5.70 0.24 8.09
N LEU A 63 5.84 1.01 7.00
CA LEU A 63 7.08 1.70 6.65
C LEU A 63 7.33 2.91 7.55
N TYR A 64 6.27 3.59 7.98
CA TYR A 64 6.38 4.91 8.62
C TYR A 64 7.35 4.98 9.81
N PRO A 65 7.41 4.00 10.75
CA PRO A 65 8.37 4.04 11.84
C PRO A 65 9.84 4.17 11.40
N GLN A 66 10.19 3.68 10.20
CA GLN A 66 11.55 3.72 9.65
C GLN A 66 11.91 5.09 9.07
N VAL A 67 10.93 5.92 8.77
CA VAL A 67 11.10 7.21 8.06
C VAL A 67 10.52 8.39 8.84
N ALA A 68 10.03 8.15 10.06
CA ALA A 68 9.38 9.13 10.92
C ALA A 68 10.31 10.26 11.39
N ASP A 69 11.63 10.14 11.19
CA ASP A 69 12.59 11.21 11.39
C ASP A 69 12.53 12.26 10.26
N ARG A 70 12.38 11.81 9.00
CA ARG A 70 12.40 12.64 7.79
C ARG A 70 11.03 12.99 7.23
N TYR A 71 10.02 12.16 7.47
CA TYR A 71 8.66 12.29 6.94
C TYR A 71 7.63 12.46 8.06
N ILE A 72 6.53 13.13 7.74
CA ILE A 72 5.34 13.23 8.59
C ILE A 72 4.12 12.72 7.83
N VAL A 73 3.19 12.07 8.52
CA VAL A 73 1.93 11.60 7.95
C VAL A 73 0.98 12.79 7.77
N LEU A 74 0.38 12.92 6.59
CA LEU A 74 -0.66 13.90 6.32
C LEU A 74 -1.99 13.46 6.96
N PRO A 75 -2.85 14.42 7.38
CA PRO A 75 -4.17 14.10 7.94
C PRO A 75 -5.19 13.63 6.90
N CYS A 76 -4.82 13.60 5.61
CA CYS A 76 -5.62 13.14 4.48
C CYS A 76 -4.86 12.09 3.65
N GLY A 77 -5.55 11.42 2.72
CA GLY A 77 -4.96 10.44 1.80
C GLY A 77 -4.59 9.08 2.41
N THR A 78 -4.92 8.83 3.68
CA THR A 78 -4.65 7.55 4.33
C THR A 78 -5.73 6.51 4.05
N SER A 79 -5.33 5.28 3.73
CA SER A 79 -6.23 4.14 3.56
C SER A 79 -6.33 3.31 4.84
N VAL A 80 -7.52 3.29 5.47
CA VAL A 80 -7.75 2.69 6.79
C VAL A 80 -8.89 1.67 6.77
N GLY A 81 -8.55 0.41 6.99
CA GLY A 81 -9.48 -0.72 7.03
C GLY A 81 -10.26 -0.85 8.35
N ARG A 82 -11.55 -1.20 8.26
CA ARG A 82 -12.41 -1.56 9.40
C ARG A 82 -13.12 -2.87 9.10
N GLY A 83 -12.62 -3.98 9.61
CA GLY A 83 -13.14 -5.31 9.26
C GLY A 83 -12.88 -5.73 7.80
N TYR A 84 -11.98 -5.05 7.10
CA TYR A 84 -11.50 -5.39 5.75
C TYR A 84 -10.01 -5.01 5.61
N GLY A 85 -9.33 -5.57 4.62
CA GLY A 85 -7.93 -5.26 4.32
C GLY A 85 -7.30 -6.31 3.41
N PRO A 86 -5.96 -6.43 3.41
CA PRO A 86 -5.24 -7.46 2.66
C PRO A 86 -5.80 -8.87 2.88
N VAL A 87 -5.80 -9.69 1.84
CA VAL A 87 -6.35 -11.04 1.86
C VAL A 87 -5.26 -12.05 1.57
N LEU A 88 -5.18 -13.11 2.37
CA LEU A 88 -4.48 -14.32 2.01
C LEU A 88 -5.39 -15.16 1.11
N GLY A 89 -5.03 -15.28 -0.17
CA GLY A 89 -5.76 -16.03 -1.17
C GLY A 89 -5.03 -17.30 -1.59
N ALA A 90 -5.78 -18.34 -1.95
CA ALA A 90 -5.27 -19.59 -2.53
C ALA A 90 -6.29 -20.21 -3.49
N LEU A 91 -5.90 -21.22 -4.26
CA LEU A 91 -6.87 -21.97 -5.09
C LEU A 91 -7.95 -22.64 -4.22
N THR A 92 -9.15 -22.76 -4.78
CA THR A 92 -10.27 -23.46 -4.14
C THR A 92 -9.89 -24.84 -3.62
N GLY A 93 -10.13 -25.08 -2.32
CA GLY A 93 -9.78 -26.34 -1.66
C GLY A 93 -8.27 -26.65 -1.57
N GLY A 94 -7.41 -25.72 -2.00
CA GLY A 94 -5.96 -25.90 -2.10
C GLY A 94 -5.19 -25.70 -0.80
N LEU A 95 -5.78 -25.01 0.18
CA LEU A 95 -5.11 -24.68 1.44
C LEU A 95 -6.03 -24.83 2.66
N LYS A 96 -5.49 -25.42 3.73
CA LYS A 96 -6.02 -25.23 5.09
C LYS A 96 -5.38 -23.96 5.66
N ASP A 97 -5.87 -23.48 6.80
CA ASP A 97 -5.37 -22.26 7.48
C ASP A 97 -3.93 -22.38 8.04
N ASP A 98 -3.15 -23.38 7.60
CA ASP A 98 -1.75 -23.58 7.95
C ASP A 98 -0.86 -23.41 6.70
N LEU A 99 0.20 -22.61 6.84
CA LEU A 99 1.16 -22.28 5.79
C LEU A 99 2.46 -23.07 5.90
N GLN A 100 2.55 -24.09 6.77
CA GLN A 100 3.77 -24.85 6.97
C GLN A 100 4.35 -25.41 5.66
N GLY A 101 5.55 -24.96 5.31
CA GLY A 101 6.29 -25.38 4.11
C GLY A 101 5.73 -24.87 2.78
N ARG A 102 4.75 -23.95 2.81
CA ARG A 102 4.11 -23.39 1.61
C ARG A 102 4.89 -22.22 1.06
N ARG A 103 4.89 -22.07 -0.27
CA ARG A 103 5.37 -20.86 -0.96
C ARG A 103 4.25 -19.84 -1.02
N VAL A 104 4.49 -18.63 -0.53
CA VAL A 104 3.48 -17.57 -0.47
C VAL A 104 3.97 -16.36 -1.25
N GLY A 105 3.25 -16.00 -2.31
CA GLY A 105 3.49 -14.77 -3.07
C GLY A 105 3.22 -13.54 -2.21
N VAL A 106 4.17 -12.62 -2.12
CA VAL A 106 4.04 -11.39 -1.31
C VAL A 106 4.37 -10.16 -2.15
N PRO A 107 3.59 -9.07 -2.04
CA PRO A 107 3.65 -7.92 -2.94
C PRO A 107 4.81 -6.95 -2.64
N GLY A 108 5.75 -7.35 -1.78
CA GLY A 108 6.85 -6.50 -1.33
C GLY A 108 7.15 -6.64 0.16
N LYS A 109 8.44 -6.57 0.51
CA LYS A 109 8.93 -6.74 1.89
C LYS A 109 8.43 -5.69 2.89
N ASP A 110 8.13 -4.50 2.40
CA ASP A 110 7.75 -3.33 3.21
C ASP A 110 6.25 -3.06 3.17
N THR A 111 5.47 -3.97 2.59
CA THR A 111 4.02 -3.82 2.50
C THR A 111 3.32 -4.15 3.81
N THR A 112 2.24 -3.43 4.11
CA THR A 112 1.39 -3.73 5.28
C THR A 112 0.76 -5.11 5.17
N GLY A 113 0.40 -5.55 3.95
CA GLY A 113 -0.10 -6.90 3.70
C GLY A 113 0.90 -7.97 4.11
N TYR A 114 2.16 -7.84 3.72
CA TYR A 114 3.20 -8.79 4.10
C TYR A 114 3.53 -8.74 5.60
N PHE A 115 3.51 -7.55 6.21
CA PHE A 115 3.64 -7.43 7.67
C PHE A 115 2.56 -8.24 8.40
N LEU A 116 1.29 -8.12 7.98
CA LEU A 116 0.19 -8.87 8.61
C LEU A 116 0.34 -10.37 8.39
N LEU A 117 0.81 -10.82 7.23
CA LEU A 117 1.12 -12.23 6.99
C LEU A 117 2.15 -12.73 8.01
N LYS A 118 3.27 -12.01 8.18
CA LYS A 118 4.32 -12.35 9.17
C LYS A 118 3.82 -12.31 10.61
N TYR A 119 2.84 -11.46 10.89
CA TYR A 119 2.25 -11.34 12.22
C TYR A 119 1.39 -12.56 12.56
N PHE A 120 0.52 -12.98 11.64
CA PHE A 120 -0.48 -14.03 11.88
C PHE A 120 -0.03 -15.46 11.53
N TYR A 121 0.92 -15.62 10.62
CA TYR A 121 1.37 -16.92 10.11
C TYR A 121 2.88 -17.09 10.28
N ARG A 122 3.33 -18.35 10.33
CA ARG A 122 4.74 -18.75 10.49
C ARG A 122 5.07 -19.92 9.57
N ASN A 123 6.36 -20.24 9.45
CA ASN A 123 6.88 -21.45 8.79
C ASN A 123 6.51 -21.59 7.30
N TYR A 124 6.43 -20.48 6.57
CA TYR A 124 6.21 -20.45 5.13
C TYR A 124 7.45 -19.86 4.42
N GLU A 125 7.55 -20.10 3.11
CA GLU A 125 8.54 -19.48 2.23
C GLU A 125 7.90 -18.27 1.53
N ALA A 126 8.40 -17.06 1.81
CA ALA A 126 7.91 -15.86 1.15
C ALA A 126 8.58 -15.69 -0.22
N VAL A 127 7.77 -15.56 -1.28
CA VAL A 127 8.23 -15.30 -2.64
C VAL A 127 7.79 -13.89 -3.02
N GLU A 128 8.73 -12.95 -3.03
CA GLU A 128 8.46 -11.55 -3.40
C GLU A 128 8.23 -11.44 -4.91
N MET A 129 7.15 -10.76 -5.30
CA MET A 129 6.75 -10.50 -6.69
C MET A 129 5.85 -9.27 -6.77
N GLU A 130 5.58 -8.75 -7.96
CA GLU A 130 4.64 -7.65 -8.15
C GLU A 130 3.23 -8.10 -7.77
N TYR A 131 2.44 -7.21 -7.14
CA TYR A 131 1.16 -7.62 -6.55
C TYR A 131 0.16 -8.16 -7.59
N ASN A 132 0.21 -7.63 -8.83
CA ASN A 132 -0.63 -8.03 -9.96
C ASN A 132 -0.19 -9.36 -10.61
N GLU A 133 0.98 -9.89 -10.26
CA GLU A 133 1.46 -11.20 -10.70
C GLU A 133 1.00 -12.33 -9.76
N ILE A 134 0.65 -12.00 -8.50
CA ILE A 134 0.35 -12.97 -7.45
C ILE A 134 -0.79 -13.92 -7.83
N ILE A 135 -1.90 -13.40 -8.39
CA ILE A 135 -3.00 -14.27 -8.83
C ILE A 135 -2.54 -15.23 -9.92
N GLY A 136 -1.75 -14.75 -10.88
CA GLY A 136 -1.17 -15.59 -11.94
C GLY A 136 -0.31 -16.72 -11.37
N ALA A 137 0.57 -16.38 -10.43
CA ALA A 137 1.47 -17.32 -9.76
C ALA A 137 0.73 -18.35 -8.89
N ILE A 138 -0.45 -18.02 -8.36
CA ILE A 138 -1.32 -18.99 -7.68
C ILE A 138 -1.95 -19.94 -8.71
N LEU A 139 -2.42 -19.42 -9.83
CA LEU A 139 -3.11 -20.20 -10.88
C LEU A 139 -2.18 -21.19 -11.60
N ASP A 140 -0.90 -20.84 -11.77
CA ASP A 140 0.09 -21.71 -12.41
C ASP A 140 0.86 -22.62 -11.43
N HIS A 141 0.52 -22.57 -10.13
CA HIS A 141 1.16 -23.32 -9.04
C HIS A 141 2.63 -22.95 -8.78
N THR A 142 3.08 -21.77 -9.22
CA THR A 142 4.38 -21.20 -8.83
C THR A 142 4.42 -20.84 -7.35
N VAL A 143 3.27 -20.45 -6.77
CA VAL A 143 3.07 -20.32 -5.32
C VAL A 143 1.81 -21.07 -4.88
N ASP A 144 1.76 -21.46 -3.61
CA ASP A 144 0.62 -22.17 -3.01
C ASP A 144 -0.49 -21.21 -2.55
N ALA A 145 -0.10 -19.99 -2.18
CA ALA A 145 -0.98 -18.93 -1.72
C ALA A 145 -0.36 -17.57 -2.02
N GLY A 146 -1.10 -16.48 -1.81
CA GLY A 146 -0.58 -15.13 -1.99
C GLY A 146 -1.31 -14.07 -1.19
N VAL A 147 -0.59 -12.99 -0.87
CA VAL A 147 -1.15 -11.82 -0.20
C VAL A 147 -1.66 -10.84 -1.26
N LEU A 148 -2.98 -10.76 -1.37
CA LEU A 148 -3.70 -9.92 -2.30
C LEU A 148 -3.95 -8.54 -1.68
N ILE A 149 -3.70 -7.50 -2.47
CA ILE A 149 -3.89 -6.08 -2.13
C ILE A 149 -4.47 -5.34 -3.34
N HIS A 150 -4.81 -4.05 -3.19
CA HIS A 150 -5.29 -3.20 -4.29
C HIS A 150 -6.46 -3.80 -5.07
N GLU A 151 -6.47 -3.69 -6.40
CA GLU A 151 -7.53 -4.17 -7.29
C GLU A 151 -7.68 -5.70 -7.30
N GLU A 152 -6.66 -6.45 -6.88
CA GLU A 152 -6.76 -7.91 -6.75
C GLU A 152 -7.83 -8.31 -5.73
N LEU A 153 -8.08 -7.46 -4.73
CA LEU A 153 -9.16 -7.66 -3.74
C LEU A 153 -10.56 -7.63 -4.36
N LEU A 154 -10.74 -6.99 -5.52
CA LEU A 154 -12.02 -6.90 -6.21
C LEU A 154 -12.29 -8.11 -7.11
N ASN A 155 -11.22 -8.75 -7.61
CA ASN A 155 -11.33 -9.68 -8.73
C ASN A 155 -10.99 -11.13 -8.40
N TYR A 156 -10.30 -11.40 -7.28
CA TYR A 156 -9.73 -12.72 -7.00
C TYR A 156 -10.75 -13.88 -7.05
N GLN A 157 -11.98 -13.66 -6.56
CA GLN A 157 -13.02 -14.69 -6.56
C GLN A 157 -13.44 -15.10 -7.98
N PHE A 158 -13.54 -14.15 -8.90
CA PHE A 158 -13.87 -14.42 -10.31
C PHE A 158 -12.76 -15.17 -11.04
N ARG A 159 -11.54 -15.16 -10.48
CA ARG A 159 -10.36 -15.83 -11.01
C ARG A 159 -10.15 -17.22 -10.42
N GLY A 160 -11.07 -17.73 -9.60
CA GLY A 160 -10.95 -19.06 -8.98
C GLY A 160 -10.07 -19.10 -7.73
N ILE A 161 -9.82 -17.93 -7.13
CA ILE A 161 -9.09 -17.81 -5.86
C ILE A 161 -10.09 -17.70 -4.71
N GLU A 162 -9.88 -18.48 -3.65
CA GLU A 162 -10.62 -18.41 -2.40
C GLU A 162 -9.89 -17.58 -1.36
N LYS A 163 -10.69 -16.89 -0.53
CA LYS A 163 -10.20 -16.18 0.66
C LYS A 163 -9.89 -17.21 1.74
N VAL A 164 -8.61 -17.49 1.98
CA VAL A 164 -8.15 -18.28 3.13
C VAL A 164 -8.36 -17.48 4.40
N CYS A 165 -7.89 -16.22 4.42
CA CYS A 165 -8.06 -15.31 5.54
C CYS A 165 -8.09 -13.85 5.07
N CYS A 166 -9.01 -13.04 5.60
CA CYS A 166 -8.86 -11.58 5.53
C CYS A 166 -7.98 -11.13 6.69
N LEU A 167 -6.76 -10.69 6.38
CA LEU A 167 -5.78 -10.26 7.38
C LEU A 167 -6.25 -8.99 8.12
N GLY A 168 -6.97 -8.10 7.43
CA GLY A 168 -7.59 -6.92 8.05
C GLY A 168 -8.75 -7.23 8.97
N GLU A 169 -9.59 -8.21 8.62
CA GLU A 169 -10.68 -8.69 9.47
C GLU A 169 -10.12 -9.38 10.73
N ARG A 170 -9.08 -10.20 10.58
CA ARG A 170 -8.38 -10.83 11.70
C ARG A 170 -7.77 -9.80 12.64
N TRP A 171 -7.07 -8.80 12.11
CA TRP A 171 -6.55 -7.67 12.89
C TRP A 171 -7.65 -6.97 13.69
N TRP A 172 -8.77 -6.62 13.04
CA TRP A 172 -9.89 -5.98 13.69
C TRP A 172 -10.45 -6.84 14.83
N ASN A 173 -10.58 -8.14 14.61
CA ASN A 173 -11.13 -9.06 15.59
C ASN A 173 -10.23 -9.22 16.82
N GLU A 174 -8.91 -9.27 16.65
CA GLU A 174 -7.93 -9.41 17.73
C GLU A 174 -7.68 -8.11 18.50
N THR A 175 -7.61 -6.97 17.81
CA THR A 175 -7.19 -5.68 18.41
C THR A 175 -8.34 -4.75 18.76
N LYS A 176 -9.49 -4.92 18.10
CA LYS A 176 -10.62 -3.96 18.10
C LYS A 176 -10.24 -2.55 17.61
N LEU A 177 -9.16 -2.44 16.83
CA LEU A 177 -8.68 -1.19 16.25
C LEU A 177 -8.79 -1.21 14.72
N PRO A 178 -9.00 -0.05 14.08
CA PRO A 178 -8.85 0.07 12.64
C PRO A 178 -7.42 -0.30 12.21
N LEU A 179 -7.28 -0.77 10.97
CA LEU A 179 -5.99 -1.11 10.37
C LEU A 179 -5.55 0.02 9.42
N PRO A 180 -4.54 0.83 9.77
CA PRO A 180 -3.87 1.67 8.78
C PRO A 180 -3.20 0.76 7.75
N VAL A 181 -3.63 0.84 6.49
CA VAL A 181 -3.06 0.04 5.39
C VAL A 181 -2.02 0.85 4.65
N GLY A 182 -2.44 2.00 4.12
CA GLY A 182 -1.60 2.97 3.43
C GLY A 182 -1.65 4.34 4.12
N LEU A 183 -0.59 5.11 3.98
CA LEU A 183 -0.46 6.47 4.50
C LEU A 183 0.02 7.40 3.38
N THR A 184 -0.41 8.65 3.41
CA THR A 184 0.27 9.70 2.65
C THR A 184 1.28 10.37 3.57
N VAL A 185 2.54 10.38 3.14
CA VAL A 185 3.64 11.00 3.88
C VAL A 185 4.24 12.15 3.09
N ILE A 186 4.76 13.15 3.81
CA ILE A 186 5.41 14.32 3.24
C ILE A 186 6.73 14.59 3.96
N LYS A 187 7.77 14.99 3.21
CA LYS A 187 9.06 15.36 3.82
C LYS A 187 8.91 16.57 4.74
N LYS A 188 9.53 16.49 5.91
CA LYS A 188 9.52 17.58 6.90
C LYS A 188 10.32 18.80 6.46
N ASP A 189 11.31 18.64 5.59
CA ASP A 189 12.18 19.71 5.11
C ASP A 189 11.48 20.70 4.16
N LEU A 190 10.27 20.37 3.69
CA LEU A 190 9.40 21.28 2.97
C LEU A 190 8.91 22.45 3.85
N GLY A 191 8.96 22.30 5.17
CA GLY A 191 8.55 23.32 6.12
C GLY A 191 7.04 23.29 6.42
N PRO A 192 6.64 23.72 7.63
CA PRO A 192 5.28 23.56 8.13
C PRO A 192 4.24 24.35 7.32
N GLU A 193 4.61 25.49 6.73
CA GLU A 193 3.72 26.30 5.90
C GLU A 193 3.36 25.55 4.61
N LEU A 194 4.35 25.04 3.88
CA LEU A 194 4.13 24.31 2.64
C LEU A 194 3.42 22.98 2.88
N ILE A 195 3.75 22.27 3.97
CA ILE A 195 3.06 21.05 4.37
C ILE A 195 1.56 21.33 4.61
N ARG A 196 1.23 22.44 5.26
CA ARG A 196 -0.17 22.85 5.48
C ARG A 196 -0.86 23.18 4.16
N GLU A 197 -0.23 23.99 3.30
CA GLU A 197 -0.79 24.32 1.98
C GLU A 197 -1.07 23.07 1.13
N ILE A 198 -0.15 22.09 1.14
CA ILE A 198 -0.35 20.80 0.45
C ILE A 198 -1.50 20.04 1.08
N SER A 199 -1.54 19.92 2.41
CA SER A 199 -2.60 19.21 3.12
C SER A 199 -3.99 19.82 2.90
N GLU A 200 -4.10 21.12 2.65
CA GLU A 200 -5.37 21.80 2.35
C GLU A 200 -5.81 21.62 0.89
N ALA A 201 -4.86 21.33 -0.01
CA ALA A 201 -5.10 21.11 -1.42
C ALA A 201 -5.46 19.65 -1.77
N LEU A 202 -5.28 18.73 -0.82
CA LEU A 202 -5.57 17.29 -0.91
C LEU A 202 -6.89 16.94 -0.24
#